data_AF-C7XX09-F1
#
_entry.id   AF-C7XX09-F1
#
_cell.length_a   1.000
_cell.length_b   1.000
_cell.length_c   1.000
_cell.angle_alpha   90.00
_cell.angle_beta   90.00
_cell.angle_gamma   90.00
#
_symmetry.space_group_name_H-M   'P 1'
#
loop_
_entity.id
_entity.type
_entity.pdbx_description
1 polymer ?
#
loop_
_entity_poly.entity_id
_entity_poly.type
_entity_poly.pdbx_seq_one_letter_code
_entity_poly.pdbx_strand_id
1 'polypeptide(L)'
;MTKNNKVIIWSLSVIAVILCAVLLFILGTNSSSHSTTTVQKKSSKGVKKTAQAHSSSKPQVTQPSFTNEELAAMTLVDLGKSDSIDQKLDDAMADTTEQVDPRQAMLMQIKQLSDNSFQFQEGTAGSTRLIVTINGDTIDHKISNMIGEHSEGTLNKKDLINRYRDKKAQIDELIQKINYNDQHSEEINQKLMDDVLSGKDDH
;
A
#
# COMPACT_ATOMS: atom_id res chain seq x y z
N MET A 1 7.07 51.92 -6.32
CA MET A 1 6.49 50.70 -6.90
C MET A 1 7.58 49.65 -7.01
N THR A 2 7.59 48.74 -6.04
CA THR A 2 8.69 47.84 -5.69
C THR A 2 8.85 46.68 -6.67
N LYS A 3 10.11 46.25 -6.87
CA LYS A 3 10.61 45.25 -7.83
C LYS A 3 9.90 43.88 -7.82
N ASN A 4 9.07 43.61 -6.82
CA ASN A 4 8.46 42.30 -6.57
C ASN A 4 7.36 41.95 -7.59
N ASN A 5 6.70 42.94 -8.19
CA ASN A 5 5.63 42.68 -9.17
C ASN A 5 6.15 42.11 -10.50
N LYS A 6 7.41 42.37 -10.89
CA LYS A 6 7.96 41.87 -12.15
C LYS A 6 8.30 40.37 -12.09
N VAL A 7 8.75 39.89 -10.93
CA VAL A 7 9.11 38.48 -10.72
C VAL A 7 7.87 37.59 -10.71
N ILE A 8 6.78 38.05 -10.09
CA ILE A 8 5.51 37.33 -10.01
C ILE A 8 4.86 37.17 -11.39
N ILE A 9 4.93 38.20 -12.24
CA ILE A 9 4.39 38.13 -13.61
C ILE A 9 5.18 37.15 -14.49
N TRP A 10 6.50 37.04 -14.29
CA TRP A 10 7.33 36.08 -15.03
C TRP A 10 7.07 34.62 -14.60
N SER A 11 6.84 34.35 -13.31
CA SER A 11 6.55 32.99 -12.84
C SER A 11 5.17 32.48 -13.27
N LEU A 12 4.18 33.36 -13.37
CA LEU A 12 2.83 33.01 -13.82
C LEU A 12 2.78 32.57 -15.29
N SER A 13 3.62 33.18 -16.14
CA SER A 13 3.69 32.82 -17.57
C SER A 13 4.26 31.42 -17.81
N VAL A 14 5.18 30.95 -16.96
CA VAL A 14 5.78 29.60 -17.09
C VAL A 14 4.80 28.51 -16.67
N ILE A 15 4.03 28.76 -15.61
CA ILE A 15 3.01 27.82 -15.12
C ILE A 15 1.90 27.60 -16.16
N ALA A 16 1.47 28.66 -16.85
CA ALA A 16 0.46 28.58 -17.91
C ALA A 16 0.92 27.72 -19.11
N VAL A 17 2.19 27.82 -19.51
CA VAL A 17 2.73 27.01 -20.62
C VAL A 17 2.81 25.54 -20.26
N ILE A 18 3.19 25.21 -19.01
CA ILE A 18 3.26 23.82 -18.52
C ILE A 18 1.85 23.20 -18.49
N LEU A 19 0.84 23.94 -18.01
CA LEU A 19 -0.55 23.46 -17.99
C LEU A 19 -1.11 23.18 -19.39
N CYS A 20 -0.81 24.01 -20.38
CA CYS A 20 -1.22 23.76 -21.77
C CYS A 20 -0.55 22.51 -22.36
N ALA A 21 0.72 22.24 -22.04
CA ALA A 21 1.42 21.05 -22.53
C ALA A 21 0.83 19.75 -21.95
N VAL A 22 0.46 19.75 -20.66
CA VAL A 22 -0.18 18.60 -20.02
C VAL A 22 -1.56 18.31 -20.63
N LEU A 23 -2.35 19.35 -20.92
CA LEU A 23 -3.67 19.19 -21.56
C LEU A 23 -3.57 18.66 -22.99
N LEU A 24 -2.59 19.12 -23.78
CA LEU A 24 -2.36 18.59 -25.13
C LEU A 24 -1.84 17.15 -25.11
N PHE A 25 -1.07 16.76 -24.08
CA PHE A 25 -0.60 15.38 -23.92
C PHE A 25 -1.75 14.41 -23.62
N ILE A 26 -2.71 14.81 -22.78
CA ILE A 26 -3.89 13.98 -22.44
C ILE A 26 -4.84 13.82 -23.64
N LEU A 27 -4.98 14.87 -24.48
CA LEU A 27 -5.83 14.81 -25.67
C LEU A 27 -5.17 14.09 -26.87
N GLY A 28 -3.83 14.08 -26.93
CA GLY A 28 -3.08 13.46 -28.03
C GLY A 28 -3.01 11.93 -28.00
N THR A 29 -3.21 11.28 -26.85
CA THR A 29 -3.09 9.81 -26.74
C THR A 29 -4.37 9.04 -27.05
N ASN A 30 -5.49 9.72 -27.32
CA ASN A 30 -6.77 9.06 -27.65
C ASN A 30 -7.05 8.86 -29.15
N SER A 31 -6.05 9.06 -30.03
CA SER A 31 -6.17 8.70 -31.46
C SER A 31 -5.13 7.67 -31.85
N SER A 32 -5.42 6.40 -31.55
CA SER A 32 -4.89 5.25 -32.28
C SER A 32 -5.75 4.01 -32.01
N SER A 33 -6.68 3.76 -32.92
CA SER A 33 -7.20 2.41 -33.14
C SER A 33 -7.49 2.24 -34.64
N HIS A 34 -6.44 1.84 -35.35
CA HIS A 34 -6.51 1.28 -36.69
C HIS A 34 -5.81 -0.08 -36.68
N SER A 35 -6.59 -1.17 -36.81
CA SER A 35 -6.26 -2.35 -37.64
C SER A 35 -7.35 -3.44 -37.56
N THR A 36 -8.33 -3.33 -38.46
CA THR A 36 -8.80 -4.30 -39.47
C THR A 36 -8.49 -5.84 -39.41
N THR A 37 -9.60 -6.63 -39.50
CA THR A 37 -9.90 -7.72 -40.48
C THR A 37 -9.67 -9.23 -40.15
N THR A 38 -10.81 -9.94 -39.92
CA THR A 38 -11.29 -11.29 -40.36
C THR A 38 -10.47 -12.60 -40.23
N VAL A 39 -11.11 -13.73 -39.83
CA VAL A 39 -11.75 -14.79 -40.68
C VAL A 39 -12.14 -16.05 -39.86
N GLN A 40 -13.39 -16.51 -40.07
CA GLN A 40 -14.03 -17.86 -40.02
C GLN A 40 -13.47 -19.10 -39.24
N LYS A 41 -14.36 -19.66 -38.39
CA LYS A 41 -15.10 -20.96 -38.50
C LYS A 41 -14.37 -22.22 -39.02
N LYS A 42 -14.23 -23.28 -38.18
CA LYS A 42 -14.94 -24.59 -38.30
C LYS A 42 -14.51 -25.66 -37.28
N SER A 43 -15.54 -26.39 -36.84
CA SER A 43 -15.62 -27.72 -36.22
C SER A 43 -14.77 -28.81 -36.89
N SER A 44 -14.21 -29.76 -36.11
CA SER A 44 -14.64 -31.19 -36.08
C SER A 44 -13.80 -32.11 -35.18
N LYS A 45 -14.53 -33.11 -34.66
CA LYS A 45 -14.20 -34.30 -33.86
C LYS A 45 -12.85 -35.00 -34.13
N GLY A 46 -12.28 -35.55 -33.05
CA GLY A 46 -11.29 -36.62 -33.10
C GLY A 46 -11.10 -37.30 -31.74
N VAL A 47 -11.86 -38.37 -31.49
CA VAL A 47 -11.70 -39.28 -30.34
C VAL A 47 -10.46 -40.14 -30.54
N LYS A 48 -9.51 -40.13 -29.60
CA LYS A 48 -8.66 -41.29 -29.29
C LYS A 48 -8.44 -41.39 -27.78
N LYS A 49 -8.95 -42.49 -27.21
CA LYS A 49 -8.60 -43.01 -25.90
C LYS A 49 -7.12 -43.42 -25.89
N THR A 50 -6.34 -42.93 -24.94
CA THR A 50 -5.12 -43.61 -24.47
C THR A 50 -4.91 -43.34 -22.99
N ALA A 51 -4.87 -44.45 -22.24
CA ALA A 51 -4.17 -44.69 -20.98
C ALA A 51 -4.34 -43.65 -19.84
N GLN A 52 -5.18 -44.02 -18.86
CA GLN A 52 -5.01 -43.64 -17.46
C GLN A 52 -3.63 -44.11 -16.98
N ALA A 53 -2.64 -43.22 -17.01
CA ALA A 53 -1.53 -43.29 -16.09
C ALA A 53 -1.97 -42.50 -14.85
N HIS A 54 -2.18 -43.21 -13.73
CA HIS A 54 -2.27 -42.59 -12.42
C HIS A 54 -0.91 -41.97 -12.08
N SER A 55 -0.69 -40.75 -12.57
CA SER A 55 0.35 -39.88 -12.05
C SER A 55 -0.15 -39.39 -10.70
N SER A 56 0.47 -39.85 -9.63
CA SER A 56 0.25 -39.35 -8.28
C SER A 56 0.77 -37.91 -8.21
N SER A 57 0.00 -36.98 -8.75
CA SER A 57 0.19 -35.55 -8.55
C SER A 57 -0.02 -35.27 -7.06
N LYS A 58 1.10 -35.13 -6.35
CA LYS A 58 1.15 -34.48 -5.05
C LYS A 58 0.33 -33.18 -5.17
N PRO A 59 -0.63 -32.90 -4.27
CA PRO A 59 -1.36 -31.65 -4.35
C PRO A 59 -0.34 -30.52 -4.31
N GLN A 60 -0.23 -29.81 -5.43
CA GLN A 60 0.52 -28.58 -5.51
C GLN A 60 -0.25 -27.63 -4.61
N VAL A 61 0.24 -27.42 -3.39
CA VAL A 61 -0.31 -26.44 -2.47
C VAL A 61 -0.19 -25.12 -3.20
N THR A 62 -1.30 -24.65 -3.77
CA THR A 62 -1.39 -23.33 -4.39
C THR A 62 -1.01 -22.34 -3.30
N GLN A 63 0.17 -21.73 -3.42
CA GLN A 63 0.54 -20.64 -2.52
C GLN A 63 -0.57 -19.60 -2.57
N PRO A 64 -0.99 -19.05 -1.41
CA PRO A 64 -1.92 -17.93 -1.42
C PRO A 64 -1.33 -16.80 -2.26
N SER A 65 -2.12 -16.31 -3.22
CA SER A 65 -1.75 -15.14 -4.00
C SER A 65 -1.99 -13.91 -3.13
N PHE A 66 -0.93 -13.21 -2.77
CA PHE A 66 -1.03 -11.95 -2.04
C PHE A 66 -1.15 -10.76 -3.00
N THR A 67 -1.98 -9.78 -2.66
CA THR A 67 -2.08 -8.49 -3.37
C THR A 67 -0.87 -7.59 -3.07
N ASN A 68 -0.67 -6.51 -3.83
CA ASN A 68 0.43 -5.58 -3.54
C ASN A 68 0.24 -4.87 -2.19
N GLU A 69 -1.00 -4.58 -1.80
CA GLU A 69 -1.32 -3.99 -0.48
C GLU A 69 -1.01 -4.99 0.64
N GLU A 70 -1.37 -6.26 0.46
CA GLU A 70 -1.01 -7.33 1.40
C GLU A 70 0.51 -7.52 1.52
N LEU A 71 1.25 -7.46 0.41
CA LEU A 71 2.72 -7.50 0.43
C LEU A 71 3.32 -6.28 1.13
N ALA A 72 2.70 -5.11 0.96
CA ALA A 72 3.11 -3.89 1.65
C ALA A 72 2.87 -3.98 3.16
N ALA A 73 1.71 -4.48 3.58
CA ALA A 73 1.38 -4.70 5.00
C ALA A 73 2.28 -5.78 5.63
N MET A 74 2.57 -6.86 4.90
CA MET A 74 3.55 -7.86 5.34
C MET A 74 4.93 -7.25 5.53
N THR A 75 5.34 -6.31 4.68
CA THR A 75 6.63 -5.61 4.79
C THR A 75 6.66 -4.70 6.01
N LEU A 76 5.58 -3.96 6.27
CA LEU A 76 5.41 -3.18 7.51
C LEU A 76 5.65 -4.06 8.74
N VAL A 77 4.99 -5.21 8.81
CA VAL A 77 5.11 -6.15 9.93
C VAL A 77 6.52 -6.75 10.01
N ASP A 78 7.09 -7.19 8.89
CA ASP A 78 8.40 -7.86 8.84
C ASP A 78 9.56 -6.95 9.29
N LEU A 79 9.42 -5.63 9.12
CA LEU A 79 10.37 -4.62 9.58
C LEU A 79 10.23 -4.28 11.08
N GLY A 80 9.21 -4.84 11.76
CA GLY A 80 9.06 -4.74 13.21
C GLY A 80 10.24 -5.34 13.98
N LYS A 81 10.47 -4.82 15.20
CA LYS A 81 11.66 -5.12 16.03
C LYS A 81 11.63 -6.51 16.68
N SER A 82 10.46 -7.13 16.79
CA SER A 82 10.28 -8.41 17.48
C SER A 82 10.87 -9.59 16.71
N ASP A 83 11.23 -10.67 17.40
CA ASP A 83 11.92 -11.80 16.75
C ASP A 83 10.95 -12.80 16.09
N SER A 84 9.71 -12.89 16.58
CA SER A 84 8.70 -13.82 16.05
C SER A 84 7.67 -13.12 15.16
N ILE A 85 7.20 -13.80 14.12
CA ILE A 85 6.18 -13.26 13.20
C ILE A 85 4.87 -12.97 13.93
N ASP A 86 4.48 -13.84 14.87
CA ASP A 86 3.26 -13.68 15.66
C ASP A 86 3.33 -12.41 16.50
N GLN A 87 4.45 -12.21 17.21
CA GLN A 87 4.64 -11.00 17.99
C GLN A 87 4.75 -9.75 17.12
N LYS A 88 5.41 -9.81 15.96
CA LYS A 88 5.42 -8.68 15.01
C LYS A 88 4.01 -8.30 14.54
N LEU A 89 3.15 -9.29 14.30
CA LEU A 89 1.74 -9.06 13.92
C LEU A 89 0.97 -8.44 15.07
N ASP A 90 1.12 -8.99 16.28
CA ASP A 90 0.46 -8.47 17.48
C ASP A 90 0.89 -7.04 17.77
N ASP A 91 2.19 -6.73 17.67
CA ASP A 91 2.74 -5.38 17.82
C ASP A 91 2.16 -4.43 16.77
N ALA A 92 2.17 -4.83 15.49
CA ALA A 92 1.61 -4.01 14.41
C ALA A 92 0.09 -3.79 14.60
N MET A 93 -0.63 -4.78 15.12
CA MET A 93 -2.05 -4.64 15.45
C MET A 93 -2.25 -3.70 16.64
N ALA A 94 -1.46 -3.84 17.70
CA ALA A 94 -1.48 -2.95 18.86
C ALA A 94 -1.21 -1.50 18.44
N ASP A 95 -0.21 -1.25 17.59
CA ASP A 95 0.09 0.07 17.04
C ASP A 95 -1.06 0.68 16.22
N THR A 96 -1.99 -0.15 15.72
CA THR A 96 -3.22 0.32 15.06
C THR A 96 -4.42 0.50 15.99
N THR A 97 -4.38 -0.03 17.22
CA THR A 97 -5.53 -0.05 18.15
C THR A 97 -5.31 0.62 19.50
N GLU A 98 -4.09 0.65 20.03
CA GLU A 98 -3.81 1.18 21.36
C GLU A 98 -3.69 2.71 21.32
N GLN A 99 -4.80 3.36 21.66
CA GLN A 99 -4.90 4.79 21.87
C GLN A 99 -4.58 5.11 23.33
N VAL A 100 -3.29 5.20 23.65
CA VAL A 100 -2.84 5.46 25.03
C VAL A 100 -3.03 6.94 25.42
N ASP A 101 -3.03 7.87 24.45
CA ASP A 101 -3.18 9.31 24.70
C ASP A 101 -3.75 10.05 23.47
N PRO A 102 -4.92 10.72 23.58
CA PRO A 102 -5.48 11.57 22.52
C PRO A 102 -4.55 12.69 22.04
N ARG A 103 -3.63 13.13 22.90
CA ARG A 103 -2.66 14.21 22.61
C ARG A 103 -1.44 13.69 21.85
N GLN A 104 -1.26 12.38 21.77
CA GLN A 104 -0.18 11.69 21.05
C GLN A 104 -0.72 10.80 19.92
N ALA A 105 -1.97 11.02 19.49
CA ALA A 105 -2.68 10.17 18.54
C ALA A 105 -1.83 9.82 17.30
N MET A 106 -1.32 8.59 17.26
CA MET A 106 -0.55 8.03 16.15
C MET A 106 -1.37 6.91 15.51
N LEU A 107 -2.53 7.26 14.92
CA LEU A 107 -3.19 6.31 14.05
C LEU A 107 -2.29 6.07 12.83
N MET A 108 -1.94 4.81 12.59
CA MET A 108 -1.28 4.43 11.36
C MET A 108 -2.24 4.62 10.18
N GLN A 109 -1.74 5.25 9.13
CA GLN A 109 -2.43 5.45 7.87
C GLN A 109 -1.70 4.73 6.75
N ILE A 110 -2.45 4.21 5.79
CA ILE A 110 -1.93 3.69 4.53
C ILE A 110 -2.35 4.59 3.38
N LYS A 111 -1.39 5.04 2.58
CA LYS A 111 -1.63 5.80 1.36
C LYS A 111 -1.04 5.08 0.17
N GLN A 112 -1.87 4.78 -0.82
CA GLN A 112 -1.39 4.29 -2.10
C GLN A 112 -0.76 5.44 -2.90
N LEU A 113 0.52 5.32 -3.24
CA LEU A 113 1.25 6.28 -4.07
C LEU A 113 1.17 5.91 -5.57
N SER A 114 1.13 4.61 -5.86
CA SER A 114 0.93 4.02 -7.19
C SER A 114 0.40 2.59 -7.05
N ASP A 115 0.07 1.92 -8.15
CA ASP A 115 -0.41 0.51 -8.18
C ASP A 115 0.51 -0.48 -7.44
N ASN A 116 1.79 -0.15 -7.34
CA ASN A 116 2.81 -0.98 -6.70
C ASN A 116 3.55 -0.28 -5.56
N SER A 117 3.10 0.88 -5.10
CA SER A 117 3.76 1.60 -4.01
C SER A 117 2.80 2.16 -2.98
N PHE A 118 3.14 1.91 -1.71
CA PHE A 118 2.32 2.19 -0.55
C PHE A 118 3.17 2.94 0.48
N GLN A 119 2.56 3.91 1.13
CA GLN A 119 3.15 4.65 2.24
C GLN A 119 2.40 4.31 3.52
N PHE A 120 3.11 3.85 4.53
CA PHE A 120 2.63 3.78 5.91
C PHE A 120 3.18 4.97 6.69
N GLN A 121 2.33 5.64 7.44
CA GLN A 121 2.71 6.78 8.25
C GLN A 121 1.95 6.78 9.57
N GLU A 122 2.66 7.03 10.67
CA GLU A 122 2.08 7.33 11.97
C GLU A 122 1.60 8.80 12.01
N GLY A 123 0.30 9.03 12.03
CA GLY A 123 -0.37 10.28 12.45
C GLY A 123 0.18 11.66 11.99
N THR A 124 -0.37 12.71 12.61
CA THR A 124 -0.04 14.13 12.31
C THR A 124 1.37 14.53 12.75
N ALA A 125 2.00 13.75 13.65
CA ALA A 125 3.38 13.98 14.05
C ALA A 125 4.39 13.35 13.08
N GLY A 126 4.05 12.37 12.23
CA GLY A 126 4.95 11.89 11.15
C GLY A 126 6.31 11.40 11.63
N SER A 127 6.37 10.81 12.83
CA SER A 127 7.56 10.24 13.49
C SER A 127 8.30 9.27 12.59
N THR A 128 7.55 8.40 11.92
CA THR A 128 8.07 7.40 10.99
C THR A 128 7.19 7.32 9.75
N ARG A 129 7.84 7.36 8.58
CA ARG A 129 7.24 7.09 7.27
C ARG A 129 7.97 5.92 6.64
N LEU A 130 7.20 4.88 6.31
CA LEU A 130 7.66 3.74 5.53
C LEU A 130 7.05 3.83 4.13
N ILE A 131 7.89 3.80 3.10
CA ILE A 131 7.47 3.63 1.70
C ILE A 131 7.87 2.24 1.27
N VAL A 132 6.92 1.49 0.72
CA VAL A 132 7.13 0.16 0.14
C VAL A 132 6.85 0.21 -1.36
N THR A 133 7.69 -0.44 -2.16
CA THR A 133 7.53 -0.56 -3.61
C THR A 133 7.73 -2.02 -4.04
N ILE A 134 6.71 -2.60 -4.67
CA ILE A 134 6.70 -3.99 -5.12
C ILE A 134 7.20 -4.06 -6.56
N ASN A 135 8.33 -4.76 -6.77
CA ASN A 135 9.07 -4.81 -8.03
C ASN A 135 9.32 -6.25 -8.48
N GLY A 136 8.35 -6.85 -9.19
CA GLY A 136 8.49 -8.23 -9.68
C GLY A 136 8.69 -9.23 -8.54
N ASP A 137 9.94 -9.66 -8.34
CA ASP A 137 10.40 -10.60 -7.32
C ASP A 137 10.98 -9.93 -6.05
N THR A 138 11.15 -8.62 -6.06
CA THR A 138 11.69 -7.85 -4.93
C THR A 138 10.65 -6.90 -4.34
N ILE A 139 10.86 -6.53 -3.08
CA ILE A 139 10.10 -5.50 -2.39
C ILE A 139 11.10 -4.53 -1.79
N ASP A 140 11.15 -3.33 -2.35
CA ASP A 140 12.01 -2.26 -1.85
C ASP A 140 11.27 -1.48 -0.77
N HIS A 141 12.00 -1.10 0.28
CA HIS A 141 11.44 -0.28 1.36
C HIS A 141 12.37 0.87 1.73
N LYS A 142 11.76 1.97 2.15
CA LYS A 142 12.45 3.14 2.67
C LYS A 142 11.73 3.61 3.93
N ILE A 143 12.44 3.62 5.05
CA ILE A 143 11.98 4.19 6.31
C ILE A 143 12.64 5.55 6.47
N SER A 144 11.86 6.54 6.87
CA SER A 144 12.32 7.88 7.20
C SER A 144 11.70 8.30 8.51
N ASN A 145 12.51 8.81 9.44
CA ASN A 145 12.01 9.40 10.67
C ASN A 145 12.21 10.93 10.68
N MET A 146 11.49 11.64 11.56
CA MET A 146 11.58 13.10 11.64
C MET A 146 12.98 13.63 11.97
N ILE A 147 13.81 12.81 12.62
CA ILE A 147 15.18 13.16 13.00
C ILE A 147 16.18 13.03 11.84
N GLY A 148 15.71 12.65 10.65
CA GLY A 148 16.50 12.61 9.42
C GLY A 148 17.29 11.31 9.22
N GLU A 149 17.08 10.30 10.06
CA GLU A 149 17.60 8.96 9.80
C GLU A 149 16.72 8.30 8.73
N HIS A 150 17.41 7.67 7.79
CA HIS A 150 16.79 6.95 6.71
C HIS A 150 17.42 5.56 6.64
N SER A 151 16.59 4.53 6.63
CA SER A 151 17.03 3.18 6.30
C SER A 151 16.32 2.75 5.02
N GLU A 152 17.04 2.05 4.17
CA GLU A 152 16.50 1.48 2.95
C GLU A 152 16.98 0.04 2.82
N GLY A 153 16.18 -0.76 2.14
CA GLY A 153 16.52 -2.16 1.93
C GLY A 153 15.59 -2.82 0.94
N THR A 154 15.94 -4.06 0.62
CA THR A 154 15.21 -4.87 -0.34
C THR A 154 14.94 -6.24 0.27
N LEU A 155 13.68 -6.66 0.23
CA LEU A 155 13.24 -7.99 0.65
C LEU A 155 12.99 -8.86 -0.59
N ASN A 156 13.24 -10.16 -0.45
CA ASN A 156 12.79 -11.13 -1.44
C ASN A 156 11.29 -11.42 -1.25
N LYS A 157 10.50 -11.22 -2.31
CA LYS A 157 9.04 -11.39 -2.27
C LYS A 157 8.63 -12.83 -1.94
N LYS A 158 9.31 -13.82 -2.52
CA LYS A 158 8.98 -15.24 -2.31
C LYS A 158 9.26 -15.65 -0.87
N ASP A 159 10.34 -15.16 -0.28
CA ASP A 159 10.68 -15.44 1.11
C ASP A 159 9.69 -14.79 2.07
N LEU A 160 9.27 -13.56 1.80
CA LEU A 160 8.22 -12.88 2.57
C LEU A 160 6.89 -13.65 2.49
N ILE A 161 6.46 -14.05 1.29
CA ILE A 161 5.25 -14.87 1.08
C ILE A 161 5.34 -16.21 1.85
N ASN A 162 6.52 -16.82 1.89
CA ASN A 162 6.70 -18.07 2.63
C ASN A 162 6.60 -17.88 4.14
N ARG A 163 7.15 -16.78 4.69
CA ARG A 163 7.06 -16.45 6.11
C ARG A 163 5.62 -16.22 6.58
N TYR A 164 4.82 -15.55 5.74
CA TYR A 164 3.44 -15.14 6.09
C TYR A 164 2.36 -16.01 5.46
N ARG A 165 2.72 -17.16 4.88
CA ARG A 165 1.79 -18.03 4.13
C ARG A 165 0.48 -18.31 4.89
N ASP A 166 0.61 -18.61 6.18
CA ASP A 166 -0.52 -19.00 7.03
C ASP A 166 -1.07 -17.82 7.85
N LYS A 167 -0.66 -16.59 7.52
CA LYS A 167 -1.02 -15.34 8.22
C LYS A 167 -1.90 -14.40 7.40
N LYS A 168 -2.43 -14.87 6.27
CA LYS A 168 -3.24 -14.03 5.37
C LYS A 168 -4.40 -13.35 6.10
N ALA A 169 -5.15 -14.10 6.92
CA ALA A 169 -6.29 -13.55 7.65
C ALA A 169 -5.88 -12.40 8.58
N GLN A 170 -4.77 -12.53 9.30
CA GLN A 170 -4.25 -11.45 10.17
C GLN A 170 -3.76 -10.24 9.38
N ILE A 171 -3.14 -10.45 8.22
CA ILE A 171 -2.74 -9.36 7.31
C ILE A 171 -3.97 -8.62 6.77
N ASP A 172 -5.01 -9.36 6.36
CA ASP A 172 -6.26 -8.76 5.89
C ASP A 172 -6.94 -7.95 7.01
N GLU A 173 -6.94 -8.46 8.25
CA GLU A 173 -7.48 -7.74 9.41
C GLU A 173 -6.68 -6.45 9.71
N LEU A 174 -5.35 -6.51 9.67
CA LEU A 174 -4.49 -5.35 9.86
C LEU A 174 -4.79 -4.26 8.83
N ILE A 175 -4.90 -4.61 7.56
CA ILE A 175 -5.26 -3.67 6.48
C ILE A 175 -6.63 -3.05 6.72
N GLN A 176 -7.63 -3.85 7.12
CA GLN A 176 -8.96 -3.35 7.43
C GLN A 176 -8.93 -2.33 8.57
N LYS A 177 -8.15 -2.58 9.63
CA LYS A 177 -8.00 -1.65 10.75
C LYS A 177 -7.31 -0.35 10.34
N ILE A 178 -6.22 -0.43 9.57
CA ILE A 178 -5.52 0.76 9.07
C ILE A 178 -6.46 1.59 8.19
N ASN A 179 -7.21 0.96 7.30
CA ASN A 179 -8.18 1.65 6.42
C ASN A 179 -9.34 2.27 7.21
N TYR A 180 -9.83 1.58 8.26
CA TYR A 180 -10.83 2.15 9.15
C TYR A 180 -10.32 3.40 9.87
N ASN A 181 -9.09 3.34 10.40
CA ASN A 181 -8.44 4.46 11.07
C ASN A 181 -8.23 5.66 10.15
N ASP A 182 -7.86 5.44 8.89
CA ASP A 182 -7.70 6.51 7.90
C ASP A 182 -9.02 7.24 7.64
N GLN A 183 -10.10 6.47 7.42
CA GLN A 183 -11.44 7.01 7.13
C GLN A 183 -12.11 7.71 8.30
N HIS A 184 -11.87 7.24 9.54
CA HIS A 184 -12.56 7.74 10.74
C HIS A 184 -11.63 8.55 11.65
N SER A 185 -10.45 8.96 11.15
CA SER A 185 -9.44 9.65 11.96
C SER A 185 -9.98 10.89 12.68
N GLU A 186 -10.81 11.70 12.03
CA GLU A 186 -11.45 12.88 12.64
C GLU A 186 -12.44 12.52 13.75
N GLU A 187 -13.32 11.55 13.50
CA GLU A 187 -14.33 11.09 14.46
C GLU A 187 -13.68 10.42 15.69
N ILE A 188 -12.66 9.60 15.44
CA ILE A 188 -11.87 8.94 16.48
C ILE A 188 -11.17 9.98 17.35
N ASN A 189 -10.50 10.96 16.73
CA ASN A 189 -9.83 12.04 17.47
C ASN A 189 -10.82 12.90 18.27
N GLN A 190 -12.01 13.18 17.73
CA GLN A 190 -13.04 13.93 18.44
C GLN A 190 -13.57 13.16 19.65
N LYS A 191 -13.91 11.87 19.47
CA LYS A 191 -14.38 11.00 20.56
C LYS A 191 -13.35 10.91 21.69
N LEU A 192 -12.08 10.75 21.34
CA LEU A 192 -10.96 10.73 22.29
C LEU A 192 -10.84 12.03 23.10
N MET A 193 -10.98 13.18 22.44
CA MET A 193 -10.97 14.48 23.11
C MET A 193 -12.16 14.62 24.07
N ASP A 194 -13.35 14.18 23.63
CA ASP A 194 -14.55 14.20 24.45
C ASP A 194 -14.42 13.28 25.67
N ASP A 195 -13.85 12.08 25.52
CA ASP A 195 -13.63 11.14 26.62
C ASP A 195 -12.68 11.72 27.68
N VAL A 196 -11.55 12.32 27.26
CA VAL A 196 -10.61 13.00 28.18
C VAL A 196 -11.22 14.22 28.86
N LEU A 197 -12.02 15.01 28.14
CA LEU A 197 -12.72 16.16 28.73
C LEU A 197 -13.85 15.74 29.67
N SER A 198 -14.45 14.56 29.45
CA SER A 198 -15.53 14.03 30.27
C SER A 198 -15.07 13.39 31.58
N GLY A 199 -13.76 13.15 31.75
CA GLY A 199 -13.21 12.53 32.95
C GLY A 199 -13.64 11.08 33.16
N LYS A 200 -14.02 10.37 32.09
CA LYS A 200 -14.19 8.91 32.12
C LYS A 200 -12.84 8.23 32.11
N ASP A 201 -12.14 8.35 33.23
CA ASP A 201 -11.12 7.38 33.60
C ASP A 201 -11.89 6.12 34.05
N ASP A 202 -12.21 5.24 33.10
CA ASP A 202 -12.79 3.94 33.43
C ASP A 202 -11.68 3.09 34.08
N HIS A 203 -11.88 2.83 35.38
CA HIS A 203 -11.12 1.94 36.26
C HIS A 203 -11.00 0.50 35.75
#